data_AF-A0A6H0A062-F1
#
_entry.id   AF-A0A6H0A062-F1
#
_cell.length_a   1.000
_cell.length_b   1.000
_cell.length_c   1.000
_cell.angle_alpha   90.00
_cell.angle_beta   90.00
_cell.angle_gamma   90.00
#
_symmetry.space_group_name_H-M   'P 1'
#
loop_
_entity.id
_entity.type
_entity.pdbx_description
1 polymer ?
#
loop_
_entity_poly.entity_id
_entity_poly.type
_entity_poly.pdbx_seq_one_letter_code
_entity_poly.pdbx_strand_id
1 'polypeptide(L)'
;MPVYSHKQNRGMAMIGKRLKEARLSKNLTQWQVAELIGVEGTGANTRIAHYETERYSPSFPVARQLAKVLSVPEYYFYIVDDIEAQLLLERYRTNQAKGKTTSHMLIYEIEDMLQLLKKRL
;
A
#
# COMPACT_ATOMS: atom_id res chain seq x y z
N MET A 1 9.00 23.38 -4.39
CA MET A 1 8.10 22.21 -4.38
C MET A 1 7.45 22.12 -5.75
N PRO A 2 7.66 21.06 -6.55
CA PRO A 2 7.10 21.02 -7.89
C PRO A 2 5.59 20.83 -7.80
N VAL A 3 4.87 21.75 -8.43
CA VAL A 3 3.42 21.77 -8.55
C VAL A 3 3.08 20.75 -9.64
N TYR A 4 2.63 19.56 -9.26
CA TYR A 4 2.17 18.56 -10.23
C TYR A 4 0.85 19.04 -10.85
N SER A 5 0.96 19.56 -12.07
CA SER A 5 -0.14 20.00 -12.92
C SER A 5 -1.13 18.85 -13.18
N HIS A 6 -2.41 19.09 -12.85
CA HIS A 6 -3.52 18.20 -13.15
C HIS A 6 -3.84 18.18 -14.65
N LYS A 7 -3.00 17.55 -15.46
CA LYS A 7 -3.44 16.98 -16.74
C LYS A 7 -3.83 15.53 -16.48
N GLN A 8 -5.08 15.18 -16.79
CA GLN A 8 -5.64 13.84 -16.68
C GLN A 8 -4.76 12.83 -17.42
N ASN A 9 -3.90 12.14 -16.67
CA ASN A 9 -3.05 11.08 -17.18
C ASN A 9 -3.77 9.76 -16.86
N ARG A 10 -4.46 9.18 -17.84
CA ARG A 10 -5.19 7.90 -17.71
C ARG A 10 -4.31 6.68 -17.33
N GLY A 11 -3.01 6.88 -17.11
CA GLY A 11 -2.03 5.88 -16.64
C GLY A 11 -1.38 6.17 -15.28
N MET A 12 -1.83 7.17 -14.50
CA MET A 12 -1.25 7.50 -13.18
C MET A 12 -2.26 7.32 -12.03
N ALA A 13 -3.04 6.25 -12.04
CA ALA A 13 -3.83 5.88 -10.86
C ALA A 13 -2.92 5.22 -9.83
N MET A 14 -2.45 6.00 -8.86
CA MET A 14 -1.49 5.57 -7.85
C MET A 14 -2.20 5.16 -6.55
N ILE A 15 -2.93 6.05 -5.89
CA ILE A 15 -3.57 5.71 -4.61
C ILE A 15 -4.80 4.82 -4.81
N GLY A 16 -5.56 5.02 -5.88
CA GLY A 16 -6.80 4.29 -6.12
C GLY A 16 -6.55 2.82 -6.43
N LYS A 17 -5.57 2.55 -7.29
CA LYS A 17 -5.12 1.19 -7.62
C LYS A 17 -4.63 0.46 -6.37
N ARG A 18 -3.69 1.05 -5.62
CA ARG A 18 -3.09 0.45 -4.42
C ARG A 18 -4.12 0.22 -3.31
N LEU A 19 -5.03 1.16 -3.12
CA LEU A 19 -6.13 1.01 -2.17
C LEU A 19 -7.01 -0.20 -2.52
N LYS A 20 -7.40 -0.32 -3.78
CA LYS A 20 -8.21 -1.44 -4.27
C LYS A 20 -7.49 -2.78 -4.13
N GLU A 21 -6.21 -2.85 -4.50
CA GLU A 21 -5.37 -4.03 -4.35
C GLU A 21 -5.27 -4.47 -2.87
N ALA A 22 -4.95 -3.54 -1.97
CA ALA A 22 -4.86 -3.81 -0.55
C ALA A 22 -6.20 -4.27 0.03
N ARG A 23 -7.32 -3.63 -0.35
CA ARG A 23 -8.66 -4.04 0.06
C ARG A 23 -9.00 -5.46 -0.39
N LEU A 24 -8.80 -5.76 -1.67
CA LEU A 24 -9.10 -7.08 -2.21
C LEU A 24 -8.21 -8.17 -1.60
N SER A 25 -6.95 -7.86 -1.28
CA SER A 25 -6.05 -8.81 -0.59
C SER A 25 -6.54 -9.19 0.82
N LYS A 26 -7.41 -8.36 1.42
CA LYS A 26 -8.07 -8.62 2.71
C LYS A 26 -9.47 -9.21 2.58
N ASN A 27 -9.96 -9.45 1.35
CA ASN A 27 -11.34 -9.87 1.06
C ASN A 27 -12.41 -8.93 1.66
N LEU A 28 -12.11 -7.62 1.73
CA LEU A 28 -13.05 -6.63 2.25
C LEU A 28 -13.84 -5.97 1.12
N THR A 29 -15.12 -5.69 1.37
CA THR A 29 -15.92 -4.82 0.51
C THR A 29 -15.60 -3.35 0.76
N GLN A 30 -15.95 -2.47 -0.17
CA GLN A 30 -15.83 -1.02 0.03
C GLN A 30 -16.63 -0.55 1.27
N TRP A 31 -17.77 -1.19 1.53
CA TRP A 31 -18.60 -0.92 2.69
C TRP A 31 -17.89 -1.31 4.00
N GLN A 32 -17.32 -2.51 4.06
CA GLN A 32 -16.60 -2.98 5.25
C GLN A 32 -15.37 -2.10 5.56
N VAL A 33 -14.63 -1.66 4.54
CA VAL A 33 -13.53 -0.70 4.76
C VAL A 33 -14.04 0.62 5.31
N ALA A 34 -15.18 1.11 4.79
CA ALA A 34 -15.80 2.34 5.28
C ALA A 34 -16.19 2.24 6.76
N GLU A 35 -16.83 1.14 7.17
CA GLU A 35 -17.16 0.88 8.57
C GLU A 35 -15.90 0.82 9.46
N LEU A 36 -14.85 0.11 9.01
CA LEU A 36 -13.60 -0.05 9.76
C LEU A 36 -12.84 1.27 9.95
N ILE A 37 -13.03 2.26 9.07
CA ILE A 37 -12.48 3.61 9.25
C ILE A 37 -13.46 4.59 9.92
N GLY A 38 -14.58 4.11 10.46
CA GLY A 38 -15.57 4.91 11.17
C GLY A 38 -16.43 5.79 10.26
N VAL A 39 -16.67 5.38 9.01
CA VAL A 39 -17.69 5.98 8.15
C VAL A 39 -19.01 5.28 8.41
N GLU A 40 -19.99 6.03 8.92
CA GLU A 40 -21.32 5.52 9.18
C GLU A 40 -22.36 6.23 8.30
N GLY A 41 -23.51 5.57 8.11
CA GLY A 41 -24.64 6.11 7.37
C GLY A 41 -24.76 5.63 5.93
N THR A 42 -25.85 6.07 5.27
CA THR A 42 -26.15 5.72 3.89
C THR A 42 -25.06 6.25 2.94
N GLY A 43 -24.52 5.37 2.09
CA GLY A 43 -23.46 5.73 1.14
C GLY A 43 -22.02 5.69 1.70
N ALA A 44 -21.77 5.02 2.82
CA ALA A 44 -20.42 4.85 3.37
C ALA A 44 -19.42 4.26 2.35
N ASN A 45 -19.86 3.29 1.54
CA ASN A 45 -19.07 2.70 0.45
C ASN A 45 -18.69 3.69 -0.65
N THR A 46 -19.52 4.73 -0.90
CA THR A 46 -19.28 5.74 -1.95
C THR A 46 -17.96 6.48 -1.73
N ARG A 47 -17.58 6.71 -0.47
CA ARG A 47 -16.31 7.41 -0.16
C ARG A 47 -15.09 6.56 -0.54
N ILE A 48 -15.11 5.27 -0.23
CA ILE A 48 -14.06 4.33 -0.63
C ILE A 48 -14.04 4.18 -2.16
N ALA A 49 -15.20 4.06 -2.80
CA ALA A 49 -15.29 4.00 -4.26
C ALA A 49 -14.68 5.24 -4.93
N HIS A 50 -14.91 6.43 -4.39
CA HIS A 50 -14.30 7.66 -4.89
C HIS A 50 -12.78 7.68 -4.73
N TYR A 51 -12.23 7.09 -3.66
CA TYR A 51 -10.79 6.96 -3.50
C TYR A 51 -10.21 5.94 -4.49
N GLU A 52 -10.84 4.77 -4.64
CA GLU A 52 -10.38 3.72 -5.58
C GLU A 52 -10.42 4.15 -7.04
N THR A 53 -11.38 5.01 -7.39
CA THR A 53 -11.52 5.59 -8.74
C THR A 53 -10.76 6.90 -8.90
N GLU A 54 -10.10 7.37 -7.83
CA GLU A 54 -9.39 8.66 -7.75
C GLU A 54 -10.24 9.87 -8.13
N ARG A 55 -11.57 9.76 -7.98
CA ARG A 55 -12.47 10.91 -8.06
C ARG A 55 -12.15 11.91 -6.96
N TYR A 56 -11.74 11.41 -5.80
CA TYR A 56 -11.17 12.19 -4.71
C TYR A 56 -9.93 11.47 -4.18
N SER A 57 -8.97 12.23 -3.65
CA SER A 57 -7.85 11.65 -2.91
C SER A 57 -8.14 11.69 -1.41
N PRO A 58 -7.85 10.63 -0.66
CA PRO A 58 -7.91 10.69 0.80
C PRO A 58 -6.86 11.66 1.32
N SER A 59 -7.17 12.39 2.39
CA SER A 59 -6.15 13.13 3.14
C SER A 59 -5.15 12.16 3.75
N PHE A 60 -3.93 12.63 4.05
CA PHE A 60 -2.92 11.76 4.66
C PHE A 60 -3.40 11.07 5.96
N PRO A 61 -4.11 11.75 6.91
CA PRO A 61 -4.68 11.07 8.07
C PRO A 61 -5.62 9.91 7.71
N VAL A 62 -6.46 10.07 6.68
CA VAL A 62 -7.35 9.01 6.20
C VAL A 62 -6.55 7.89 5.55
N ALA A 63 -5.52 8.21 4.76
CA ALA A 63 -4.61 7.21 4.19
C ALA A 63 -3.94 6.37 5.28
N ARG A 64 -3.50 6.98 6.39
CA ARG A 64 -2.96 6.21 7.53
C ARG A 64 -3.97 5.26 8.15
N GLN A 65 -5.22 5.72 8.29
CA GLN A 65 -6.29 4.88 8.84
C GLN A 65 -6.61 3.70 7.92
N LEU A 66 -6.68 3.95 6.61
CA LEU A 66 -6.83 2.91 5.59
C LEU A 66 -5.67 1.91 5.63
N ALA A 67 -4.43 2.38 5.73
CA ALA A 67 -3.24 1.54 5.79
C ALA A 67 -3.29 0.58 6.99
N LYS A 68 -3.67 1.10 8.17
CA LYS A 68 -3.85 0.31 9.39
C LYS A 68 -4.91 -0.78 9.20
N VAL A 69 -6.09 -0.42 8.71
CA VAL A 69 -7.19 -1.37 8.46
C VAL A 69 -6.80 -2.45 7.45
N LEU A 70 -6.06 -2.07 6.41
CA LEU A 70 -5.66 -2.97 5.33
C LEU A 70 -4.34 -3.71 5.62
N SER A 71 -3.70 -3.45 6.75
CA SER A 71 -2.40 -4.02 7.14
C SER A 71 -1.32 -3.86 6.08
N VAL A 72 -1.25 -2.67 5.49
CA VAL A 72 -0.20 -2.25 4.55
C VAL A 72 0.51 -1.02 5.14
N PRO A 73 1.75 -0.72 4.74
CA PRO A 73 2.39 0.53 5.15
C PRO A 73 1.78 1.73 4.39
N GLU A 74 1.74 2.92 4.99
CA GLU A 74 1.10 4.08 4.36
C GLU A 74 1.75 4.46 3.03
N TYR A 75 3.07 4.27 2.92
CA TYR A 75 3.81 4.55 1.70
C TYR A 75 3.36 3.67 0.52
N TYR A 76 2.75 2.50 0.77
CA TYR A 76 2.28 1.59 -0.29
C TYR A 76 1.28 2.28 -1.22
N PHE A 77 0.45 3.17 -0.68
CA PHE A 77 -0.49 3.94 -1.47
C PHE A 77 0.15 4.94 -2.41
N TYR A 78 1.44 5.23 -2.24
CA TYR A 78 2.16 6.26 -2.97
C TYR A 78 3.22 5.74 -3.94
N ILE A 79 3.30 4.43 -4.14
CA ILE A 79 4.27 3.79 -5.06
C ILE A 79 3.59 3.53 -6.40
N VAL A 80 4.07 4.22 -7.44
CA VAL A 80 3.54 4.11 -8.82
C VAL A 80 3.95 2.81 -9.48
N ASP A 81 5.21 2.38 -9.31
CA ASP A 81 5.71 1.14 -9.91
C ASP A 81 5.14 -0.09 -9.19
N ASP A 82 4.67 -1.08 -9.95
CA ASP A 82 4.06 -2.29 -9.40
C ASP A 82 5.10 -3.22 -8.76
N ILE A 83 6.30 -3.30 -9.34
CA ILE A 83 7.38 -4.16 -8.87
C ILE A 83 7.87 -3.63 -7.52
N GLU A 84 8.17 -2.34 -7.42
CA GLU A 84 8.59 -1.70 -6.18
C GLU A 84 7.50 -1.76 -5.10
N ALA A 85 6.23 -1.56 -5.48
CA ALA A 85 5.11 -1.63 -4.55
C ALA A 85 5.01 -3.02 -3.91
N GLN A 86 5.13 -4.07 -4.72
CA GLN A 86 5.07 -5.44 -4.24
C GLN A 86 6.29 -5.79 -3.39
N LEU A 87 7.50 -5.46 -3.84
CA LEU A 87 8.75 -5.71 -3.13
C LEU A 87 8.73 -5.08 -1.72
N LEU A 88 8.36 -3.81 -1.62
CA LEU A 88 8.34 -3.09 -0.34
C LEU A 88 7.20 -3.55 0.56
N LEU A 89 6.09 -4.05 -0.01
CA LEU A 89 5.00 -4.63 0.77
C LEU A 89 5.38 -6.01 1.35
N GLU A 90 6.04 -6.86 0.58
CA GLU A 90 6.56 -8.16 1.05
C GLU A 90 7.60 -7.97 2.15
N ARG A 91 8.50 -7.01 1.96
CA ARG A 91 9.46 -6.60 2.99
C ARG A 91 8.74 -6.16 4.27
N TYR A 92 7.76 -5.27 4.16
CA TYR A 92 6.97 -4.82 5.31
C TYR A 92 6.32 -6.00 6.07
N ARG A 93 5.69 -6.93 5.35
CA ARG A 93 5.05 -8.11 5.95
C ARG A 93 6.06 -9.02 6.66
N THR A 94 7.21 -9.24 6.04
CA THR A 94 8.31 -10.03 6.61
C THR A 94 8.84 -9.40 7.90
N ASN A 95 8.99 -8.08 7.92
CA ASN A 95 9.43 -7.35 9.11
C ASN A 95 8.45 -7.50 10.28
N GLN A 96 7.15 -7.39 9.99
CA GLN A 96 6.09 -7.57 10.98
C GLN A 96 6.07 -9.00 11.56
N ALA A 97 6.34 -10.01 10.73
CA ALA A 97 6.36 -11.42 11.15
C ALA A 97 7.60 -11.78 11.99
N LYS A 98 8.76 -11.19 11.70
CA LYS A 98 10.03 -11.55 12.34
C LYS A 98 10.36 -10.71 13.59
N GLY A 99 9.62 -9.64 13.87
CA GLY A 99 9.80 -8.81 15.08
C GLY A 99 11.18 -8.16 15.21
N LYS A 100 11.91 -7.96 14.10
CA LYS A 100 13.34 -7.54 14.11
C LYS A 100 13.58 -6.20 13.41
N THR A 101 14.45 -5.40 14.02
CA THR A 101 14.92 -4.09 13.56
C THR A 101 15.54 -4.14 12.15
N THR A 102 15.24 -3.13 11.33
CA THR A 102 15.61 -2.98 9.91
C THR A 102 17.07 -3.34 9.56
N SER A 103 18.02 -3.10 10.47
CA SER A 103 19.45 -3.39 10.24
C SER A 103 19.77 -4.89 10.19
N HIS A 104 19.04 -5.72 10.94
CA HIS A 104 19.36 -7.16 11.03
C HIS A 104 18.93 -7.93 9.77
N MET A 105 17.94 -7.41 9.02
CA MET A 105 17.42 -8.08 7.82
C MET A 105 18.18 -7.75 6.54
N LEU A 106 18.72 -6.53 6.40
CA LEU A 106 19.63 -6.21 5.29
C LEU A 106 20.87 -7.11 5.30
N ILE A 107 21.39 -7.41 6.49
CA ILE A 107 22.52 -8.34 6.65
C ILE A 107 22.13 -9.74 6.16
N TYR A 108 20.96 -10.25 6.55
CA TYR A 108 20.48 -11.56 6.06
C TYR A 108 20.21 -11.60 4.56
N GLU A 109 19.62 -10.55 3.98
CA GLU A 109 19.39 -10.46 2.53
C GLU A 109 20.72 -10.45 1.76
N ILE A 110 21.73 -9.76 2.28
CA ILE A 110 23.09 -9.77 1.70
C ILE A 110 23.72 -11.16 1.87
N GLU A 111 23.58 -11.80 3.03
CA GLU A 111 24.09 -13.16 3.26
C GLU A 111 23.48 -14.20 2.30
N ASP A 112 22.15 -14.15 2.11
CA ASP A 112 21.43 -15.02 1.19
C ASP A 112 21.85 -14.77 -0.26
N MET A 113 21.97 -13.50 -0.68
CA MET A 113 22.47 -13.13 -2.01
C MET A 113 23.90 -13.63 -2.24
N LEU A 114 24.79 -13.49 -1.25
CA LEU A 114 26.16 -13.97 -1.33
C LEU A 114 26.22 -15.50 -1.43
N GLN A 115 25.36 -16.22 -0.70
CA GLN A 115 25.25 -17.68 -0.82
C GLN A 115 24.73 -18.11 -2.18
N LEU A 116 23.78 -17.37 -2.76
CA LEU A 116 23.24 -17.65 -4.08
C LEU A 116 24.31 -17.46 -5.17
N LEU A 117 25.11 -16.39 -5.07
CA LEU A 117 26.23 -16.13 -5.98
C LEU A 117 27.32 -17.20 -5.88
N LYS A 118 27.67 -17.63 -4.66
CA LYS A 118 28.63 -18.72 -4.43
C LYS A 118 28.18 -20.07 -5.00
N LYS A 119 26.87 -20.30 -5.16
CA LYS A 119 26.33 -21.52 -5.79
C LYS A 119 26.35 -21.47 -7.32
N ARG A 120 26.56 -20.30 -7.92
CA ARG A 120 26.56 -20.09 -9.37
C ARG A 120 27.96 -19.91 -9.97
N LEU A 121 28.98 -19.79 -9.12
CA LEU A 121 30.41 -19.79 -9.45
C LEU A 121 31.00 -21.15 -9.08
#